data_AF-A0A3D4ADW7-F1
#
_entry.id   AF-A0A3D4ADW7-F1
#
_cell.length_a   1.000
_cell.length_b   1.000
_cell.length_c   1.000
_cell.angle_alpha   90.00
_cell.angle_beta   90.00
_cell.angle_gamma   90.00
#
_symmetry.space_group_name_H-M   'P 1'
#
loop_
_entity.id
_entity.type
_entity.pdbx_description
1 polymer ?
#
loop_
_entity_poly.entity_id
_entity_poly.type
_entity_poly.pdbx_seq_one_letter_code
_entity_poly.pdbx_strand_id
1 'polypeptide(L)'
;MTQFFRRGGFIVVLVLAILGVYGLEAQARREVILTPASQDDQSAYLNYAQQMHDSSYAVIGRRNRMPVFPFLLSLIYRPGLSETQFLTRAQSFNINLSIVILLLLFLIFRKFFPTLYAIALLVMTAFGVFLYRAGLVQTEVLFYFLSFCSFLLLVRMLTAPRWWLAILGGAAIGVAHLTKASVLPALGLWAA
;
A
#
# COMPACT_ATOMS: atom_id res chain seq x y z
N MET A 1 -25.75 8.84 -28.37
CA MET A 1 -24.61 9.44 -27.62
C MET A 1 -24.83 9.58 -26.11
N THR A 2 -26.08 9.57 -25.61
CA THR A 2 -26.41 9.74 -24.18
C THR A 2 -26.21 8.49 -23.29
N GLN A 3 -26.14 7.27 -23.85
CA GLN A 3 -25.94 6.04 -23.06
C GLN A 3 -24.48 5.75 -22.67
N PHE A 4 -23.49 6.19 -23.46
CA PHE A 4 -22.08 5.89 -23.19
C PHE A 4 -21.52 6.72 -22.02
N PHE A 5 -21.88 8.01 -21.95
CA PHE A 5 -21.54 8.89 -20.82
C PHE A 5 -22.23 8.47 -19.50
N ARG A 6 -23.45 7.94 -19.57
CA ARG A 6 -24.22 7.46 -18.40
C ARG A 6 -23.56 6.26 -17.72
N ARG A 7 -22.93 5.37 -18.50
CA ARG A 7 -22.23 4.18 -17.98
C ARG A 7 -20.90 4.53 -17.31
N GLY A 8 -20.13 5.45 -17.87
CA GLY A 8 -18.86 5.90 -17.29
C GLY A 8 -19.07 6.57 -15.93
N GLY A 9 -20.02 7.51 -15.85
CA GLY A 9 -20.36 8.19 -14.58
C GLY A 9 -20.82 7.23 -13.50
N PHE A 10 -21.67 6.25 -13.85
CA PHE A 10 -22.12 5.23 -12.90
C PHE A 10 -20.96 4.40 -12.33
N ILE A 11 -19.99 4.00 -13.15
CA ILE A 11 -18.82 3.24 -12.68
C ILE A 11 -17.98 4.07 -11.71
N VAL A 12 -17.76 5.35 -12.02
CA VAL A 12 -17.00 6.24 -11.13
C VAL A 12 -17.72 6.38 -9.78
N VAL A 13 -19.02 6.65 -9.80
CA VAL A 13 -19.83 6.75 -8.56
C VAL A 13 -19.80 5.45 -7.78
N LEU A 14 -19.93 4.30 -8.44
CA LEU A 14 -19.88 2.98 -7.79
C LEU A 14 -18.52 2.71 -7.15
N VAL A 15 -17.42 2.99 -7.84
CA VAL A 15 -16.06 2.82 -7.30
C VAL A 15 -15.83 3.76 -6.12
N LEU A 16 -16.25 5.02 -6.22
CA LEU A 16 -16.16 5.97 -5.10
C LEU A 16 -17.01 5.53 -3.91
N ALA A 17 -18.20 4.97 -4.13
CA ALA A 17 -19.04 4.42 -3.08
C ALA A 17 -18.36 3.22 -2.40
N ILE A 18 -17.77 2.29 -3.16
CA ILE A 18 -17.02 1.15 -2.62
C ILE A 18 -15.83 1.63 -1.77
N LEU A 19 -15.05 2.58 -2.28
CA LEU A 19 -13.90 3.14 -1.55
C LEU A 19 -14.34 3.91 -0.29
N GLY A 20 -15.47 4.62 -0.37
CA GLY A 20 -16.06 5.33 0.76
C GLY A 20 -16.53 4.37 1.86
N VAL A 21 -17.27 3.33 1.50
CA VAL A 21 -17.70 2.27 2.44
C VAL A 21 -16.49 1.59 3.06
N TYR A 22 -15.50 1.22 2.25
CA TYR A 22 -14.25 0.64 2.75
C TYR A 22 -13.54 1.57 3.75
N GLY A 23 -13.44 2.87 3.44
CA GLY A 23 -12.81 3.85 4.32
C GLY A 23 -13.55 3.99 5.66
N LEU A 24 -14.88 4.07 5.63
CA LEU A 24 -15.71 4.11 6.84
C LEU A 24 -15.54 2.85 7.69
N GLU A 25 -15.59 1.68 7.08
CA GLU A 25 -15.39 0.39 7.77
C GLU A 25 -13.99 0.27 8.37
N ALA A 26 -12.95 0.72 7.67
CA ALA A 26 -11.58 0.71 8.17
C ALA A 26 -11.40 1.65 9.38
N GLN A 27 -12.03 2.82 9.38
CA GLN A 27 -12.02 3.74 10.53
C GLN A 27 -12.83 3.17 11.70
N ALA A 28 -14.05 2.69 11.45
CA ALA A 28 -14.90 2.11 12.49
C ALA A 28 -14.23 0.91 13.18
N ARG A 29 -13.57 0.03 12.42
CA ARG A 29 -12.81 -1.10 12.98
C ARG A 29 -11.68 -0.66 13.89
N ARG A 30 -10.98 0.41 13.52
CA ARG A 30 -9.90 0.96 14.33
C ARG A 30 -10.40 1.54 15.65
N GLU A 31 -11.60 2.12 15.66
CA GLU A 31 -12.22 2.66 16.89
C GLU A 31 -12.74 1.54 17.82
N VAL A 32 -13.29 0.47 17.25
CA VAL A 32 -13.83 -0.66 18.02
C VAL A 32 -12.72 -1.62 18.48
N ILE A 33 -11.74 -1.89 17.63
CA ILE A 33 -10.62 -2.81 17.90
C ILE A 33 -9.38 -1.96 18.18
N LEU A 34 -9.27 -1.50 19.42
CA LEU A 34 -8.12 -0.74 19.89
C LEU A 34 -6.88 -1.63 19.87
N THR A 35 -6.03 -1.42 18.86
CA THR A 35 -4.76 -2.15 18.73
C THR A 35 -3.63 -1.25 19.24
N PRO A 36 -3.04 -1.54 20.42
CA PRO A 36 -2.00 -0.70 21.00
C PRO A 36 -0.70 -0.76 20.17
N ALA A 37 0.17 0.24 20.34
CA ALA A 37 1.46 0.30 19.65
C ALA A 37 2.38 -0.89 20.00
N SER A 38 2.20 -1.50 21.17
CA SER A 38 2.93 -2.70 21.59
C SER A 38 2.57 -3.96 20.80
N GLN A 39 1.43 -3.96 20.11
CA GLN A 39 0.97 -5.09 19.32
C GLN A 39 1.44 -4.99 17.86
N ASP A 40 1.80 -6.14 17.30
CA ASP A 40 2.15 -6.34 15.89
C ASP A 40 3.19 -5.36 15.33
N ASP A 41 4.24 -5.10 16.11
CA ASP A 41 5.41 -4.30 15.72
C ASP A 41 5.15 -2.82 15.37
N GLN A 42 3.95 -2.29 15.66
CA GLN A 42 3.60 -0.90 15.31
C GLN A 42 4.53 0.13 15.96
N SER A 43 4.81 -0.01 17.26
CA SER A 43 5.75 0.83 18.01
C SER A 43 7.13 0.86 17.37
N ALA A 44 7.60 -0.26 16.82
CA ALA A 44 8.89 -0.28 16.15
C ALA A 44 8.91 0.51 14.84
N TYR A 45 7.82 0.49 14.05
CA TYR A 45 7.70 1.34 12.87
C TYR A 45 7.61 2.83 13.24
N LEU A 46 6.86 3.16 14.29
CA LEU A 46 6.76 4.53 14.81
C LEU A 46 8.11 5.04 15.32
N ASN A 47 8.79 4.27 16.17
CA ASN A 47 10.10 4.62 16.71
C ASN A 47 11.15 4.82 15.61
N TYR A 48 11.11 3.98 14.56
CA TYR A 48 12.02 4.13 13.44
C TYR A 48 11.72 5.41 12.63
N ALA A 49 10.44 5.70 12.38
CA ALA A 49 10.03 6.92 11.70
C ALA A 49 10.43 8.19 12.47
N GLN A 50 10.28 8.18 13.79
CA GLN A 50 10.73 9.27 14.65
C GLN A 50 12.25 9.44 14.58
N GLN A 51 13.03 8.34 14.72
CA GLN A 51 14.48 8.41 14.61
C GLN A 51 14.94 8.92 13.23
N MET A 52 14.23 8.57 12.15
CA MET A 52 14.51 9.12 10.82
C MET A 52 14.36 10.63 10.80
N HIS A 53 13.27 11.15 11.34
CA HIS A 53 13.05 12.59 11.40
C HIS A 53 14.12 13.27 12.29
N ASP A 54 14.33 12.76 13.51
CA ASP A 54 15.19 13.40 14.51
C ASP A 54 16.69 13.36 14.13
N SER A 55 17.11 12.34 13.37
CA SER A 55 18.48 12.21 12.87
C SER A 55 18.72 12.85 11.50
N SER A 56 17.75 13.60 10.95
CA SER A 56 17.82 14.10 9.56
C SER A 56 18.12 13.00 8.54
N TYR A 57 17.46 11.85 8.71
CA TYR A 57 17.56 10.66 7.86
C TYR A 57 18.92 9.93 7.89
N ALA A 58 19.77 10.19 8.90
CA ALA A 58 21.05 9.51 9.06
C ALA A 58 20.97 8.14 9.78
N VAL A 59 19.80 7.77 10.30
CA VAL A 59 19.60 6.49 11.00
C VAL A 59 19.66 5.29 10.05
N ILE A 60 20.44 4.27 10.42
CA ILE A 60 20.59 3.01 9.65
C ILE A 60 19.55 1.95 10.10
N GLY A 61 19.06 2.06 11.35
CA GLY A 61 18.12 1.13 11.94
C GLY A 61 18.73 -0.26 12.22
N ARG A 62 17.89 -1.20 12.67
CA ARG A 62 18.30 -2.58 13.00
C ARG A 62 18.30 -3.54 11.81
N ARG A 63 18.07 -3.04 10.58
CA ARG A 63 17.97 -3.81 9.32
C ARG A 63 16.90 -4.91 9.27
N ASN A 64 16.17 -5.17 10.35
CA ASN A 64 15.01 -6.08 10.35
C ASN A 64 13.77 -5.46 9.69
N ARG A 65 13.66 -4.13 9.69
CA ARG A 65 12.57 -3.37 9.06
C ARG A 65 13.17 -2.49 7.98
N MET A 66 12.59 -2.58 6.80
CA MET A 66 13.09 -1.87 5.63
C MET A 66 12.58 -0.42 5.62
N PRO A 67 13.34 0.52 5.02
CA PRO A 67 13.20 1.94 5.35
C PRO A 67 12.02 2.67 4.68
N VAL A 68 11.42 2.13 3.61
CA VAL A 68 10.42 2.89 2.82
C VAL A 68 9.19 3.25 3.64
N PHE A 69 8.64 2.31 4.40
CA PHE A 69 7.43 2.58 5.19
C PHE A 69 7.71 3.50 6.39
N PRO A 70 8.75 3.29 7.23
CA PRO A 70 9.18 4.28 8.22
C PRO A 70 9.46 5.66 7.63
N PHE A 71 10.06 5.73 6.44
CA PHE A 71 10.29 7.00 5.76
C PHE A 71 8.97 7.73 5.49
N LEU A 72 7.96 7.05 4.94
CA LEU A 72 6.63 7.64 4.74
C LEU A 72 5.99 8.10 6.05
N LEU A 73 6.12 7.31 7.12
CA LEU A 73 5.63 7.69 8.44
C LEU A 73 6.38 8.91 9.03
N SER A 74 7.66 9.07 8.72
CA SER A 74 8.44 10.23 9.18
C SER A 74 7.93 11.55 8.58
N LEU A 75 7.37 11.50 7.35
CA LEU A 75 6.83 12.69 6.67
C LEU A 75 5.57 13.23 7.36
N ILE A 76 4.84 12.35 8.05
CA ILE A 76 3.65 12.74 8.82
C ILE A 76 3.97 12.98 10.29
N TYR A 77 5.16 12.62 10.78
CA TYR A 77 5.56 12.86 12.16
C TYR A 77 5.67 14.37 12.45
N ARG A 78 5.39 14.76 13.69
CA ARG A 78 5.59 16.12 14.20
C ARG A 78 6.31 16.03 15.54
N PRO A 79 7.33 16.86 15.79
CA PRO A 79 7.99 16.91 17.09
C PRO A 79 6.99 17.20 18.21
N GLY A 80 7.14 16.51 19.34
CA GLY A 80 6.29 16.70 20.53
C GLY A 80 4.99 15.90 20.55
N LEU A 81 4.68 15.09 19.53
CA LEU A 81 3.55 14.15 19.59
C LEU A 81 3.82 13.06 20.63
N SER A 82 2.79 12.71 21.42
CA SER A 82 2.82 11.48 22.21
C SER A 82 2.81 10.25 21.30
N GLU A 83 3.25 9.10 21.82
CA GLU A 83 3.20 7.83 21.08
C GLU A 83 1.77 7.50 20.60
N THR A 84 0.77 7.74 21.44
CA THR A 84 -0.65 7.50 21.14
C THR A 84 -1.18 8.43 20.03
N GLN A 85 -0.77 9.71 20.04
CA GLN A 85 -1.11 10.66 18.99
C GLN A 85 -0.45 10.29 17.67
N PHE A 86 0.83 9.88 17.71
CA PHE A 86 1.54 9.49 16.51
C PHE A 86 0.98 8.17 15.93
N LEU A 87 0.69 7.18 16.77
CA LEU A 87 0.01 5.94 16.38
C LEU A 87 -1.31 6.25 15.67
N THR A 88 -2.15 7.08 16.29
CA THR A 88 -3.45 7.49 15.74
C THR A 88 -3.31 8.10 14.36
N ARG A 89 -2.34 9.00 14.20
CA ARG A 89 -2.05 9.66 12.93
C ARG A 89 -1.52 8.68 11.88
N ALA A 90 -0.64 7.76 12.27
CA ALA A 90 -0.06 6.75 11.40
C ALA A 90 -1.10 5.71 10.91
N GLN A 91 -2.03 5.30 11.78
CA GLN A 91 -3.15 4.43 11.40
C GLN A 91 -4.09 5.14 10.41
N SER A 92 -4.46 6.40 10.66
CA SER A 92 -5.22 7.20 9.70
C SER A 92 -4.49 7.33 8.36
N PHE A 93 -3.17 7.54 8.39
CA PHE A 93 -2.36 7.59 7.17
C PHE A 93 -2.40 6.27 6.41
N ASN A 94 -2.26 5.12 7.07
CA ASN A 94 -2.26 3.83 6.39
C ASN A 94 -3.62 3.49 5.77
N ILE A 95 -4.74 3.88 6.42
CA ILE A 95 -6.08 3.78 5.82
C ILE A 95 -6.20 4.66 4.58
N ASN A 96 -5.73 5.91 4.63
CA ASN A 96 -5.77 6.80 3.47
C ASN A 96 -4.88 6.27 2.32
N LEU A 97 -3.71 5.75 2.65
CA LEU A 97 -2.81 5.12 1.70
C LEU A 97 -3.46 3.89 1.04
N SER A 98 -4.17 3.07 1.81
CA SER A 98 -4.85 1.89 1.27
C SER A 98 -5.98 2.26 0.31
N ILE A 99 -6.73 3.34 0.56
CA ILE A 99 -7.76 3.86 -0.36
C ILE A 99 -7.13 4.28 -1.69
N VAL A 100 -6.01 5.02 -1.63
CA VAL A 100 -5.28 5.44 -2.84
C VAL A 100 -4.77 4.21 -3.61
N ILE A 101 -4.20 3.23 -2.91
CA ILE A 101 -3.73 1.98 -3.52
C ILE A 101 -4.87 1.20 -4.17
N LEU A 102 -6.03 1.09 -3.51
CA LEU A 102 -7.20 0.41 -4.07
C LEU A 102 -7.70 1.10 -5.35
N LEU A 103 -7.71 2.43 -5.38
CA LEU A 103 -8.03 3.18 -6.59
C LEU A 103 -7.02 2.87 -7.71
N LEU A 104 -5.72 2.89 -7.42
CA LEU A 104 -4.67 2.56 -8.39
C LEU A 104 -4.80 1.12 -8.90
N LEU A 105 -5.07 0.15 -8.01
CA LEU A 105 -5.32 -1.23 -8.38
C LEU A 105 -6.53 -1.37 -9.30
N PHE A 106 -7.63 -0.67 -9.02
CA PHE A 106 -8.79 -0.65 -9.92
C PHE A 106 -8.42 -0.15 -11.31
N LEU A 107 -7.67 0.96 -11.41
CA LEU A 107 -7.21 1.49 -12.69
C LEU A 107 -6.31 0.50 -13.44
N ILE A 108 -5.48 -0.25 -12.72
CA ILE A 108 -4.66 -1.34 -13.29
C ILE A 108 -5.57 -2.47 -13.77
N PHE A 109 -6.49 -2.98 -12.94
CA PHE A 109 -7.41 -4.06 -13.31
C PHE A 109 -8.26 -3.71 -14.53
N ARG A 110 -8.67 -2.44 -14.67
CA ARG A 110 -9.42 -1.96 -15.85
C ARG A 110 -8.65 -2.06 -17.17
N LYS A 111 -7.31 -2.13 -17.13
CA LYS A 111 -6.48 -2.37 -18.32
C LYS A 111 -6.46 -3.82 -18.76
N PHE A 112 -6.70 -4.76 -17.84
CA PHE A 112 -6.60 -6.20 -18.11
C PHE A 112 -7.95 -6.91 -18.18
N PHE A 113 -8.97 -6.38 -17.49
CA PHE A 113 -10.26 -7.05 -17.33
C PHE A 113 -11.46 -6.16 -17.71
N PRO A 114 -12.57 -6.77 -18.17
CA PRO A 114 -13.86 -6.10 -18.24
C PRO A 114 -14.25 -5.46 -16.90
N THR A 115 -15.03 -4.38 -16.95
CA THR A 115 -15.35 -3.56 -15.78
C THR A 115 -15.89 -4.36 -14.60
N LEU A 116 -16.80 -5.32 -14.85
CA LEU A 116 -17.41 -6.14 -13.80
C LEU A 116 -16.34 -6.91 -13.00
N TYR A 117 -15.42 -7.57 -13.68
CA TYR A 117 -14.34 -8.33 -13.03
C TYR A 117 -13.34 -7.41 -12.33
N ALA A 118 -13.05 -6.23 -12.88
CA ALA A 118 -12.20 -5.24 -12.23
C ALA A 118 -12.83 -4.73 -10.91
N ILE A 119 -14.15 -4.52 -10.89
CA ILE A 119 -14.89 -4.16 -9.67
C ILE A 119 -14.89 -5.33 -8.68
N ALA A 120 -15.14 -6.56 -9.14
CA ALA A 120 -15.12 -7.75 -8.28
C ALA A 120 -13.74 -7.93 -7.60
N LEU A 121 -12.65 -7.81 -8.36
CA LEU A 121 -11.28 -7.87 -7.81
C LEU A 121 -10.99 -6.73 -6.84
N LEU A 122 -11.49 -5.52 -7.11
CA LEU A 122 -11.39 -4.38 -6.20
C LEU A 122 -12.07 -4.70 -4.85
N VAL A 123 -13.32 -5.20 -4.88
CA VAL A 123 -14.09 -5.55 -3.68
C VAL A 123 -13.42 -6.68 -2.91
N MET A 124 -13.00 -7.75 -3.59
CA MET A 124 -12.30 -8.87 -2.97
C MET A 124 -10.99 -8.43 -2.30
N THR A 125 -10.24 -7.54 -2.95
CA THR A 125 -8.98 -7.01 -2.39
C THR A 125 -9.24 -6.10 -1.19
N ALA A 126 -10.20 -5.18 -1.32
CA ALA A 126 -10.57 -4.22 -0.29
C ALA A 126 -11.04 -4.91 1.00
N PHE A 127 -12.04 -5.80 0.88
CA PHE A 127 -12.71 -6.39 2.04
C PHE A 127 -12.15 -7.76 2.45
N GLY A 128 -11.46 -8.47 1.56
CA GLY A 128 -10.85 -9.77 1.86
C GLY A 128 -9.44 -9.68 2.43
N VAL A 129 -8.67 -8.65 2.05
CA VAL A 129 -7.24 -8.53 2.45
C VAL A 129 -6.98 -7.21 3.15
N PHE A 130 -7.30 -6.09 2.52
CA PHE A 130 -6.85 -4.78 3.00
C PHE A 130 -7.55 -4.34 4.29
N LEU A 131 -8.83 -4.65 4.46
CA LEU A 131 -9.62 -4.24 5.63
C LEU A 131 -8.99 -4.68 6.96
N TYR A 132 -8.37 -5.85 6.99
CA TYR A 132 -7.75 -6.42 8.18
C TYR A 132 -6.36 -5.84 8.49
N ARG A 133 -5.75 -5.12 7.55
CA ARG A 133 -4.38 -4.58 7.67
C ARG A 133 -4.33 -3.07 7.68
N ALA A 134 -5.28 -2.39 7.05
CA ALA A 134 -5.24 -0.95 6.85
C ALA A 134 -5.27 -0.13 8.14
N GLY A 135 -5.99 -0.61 9.16
CA GLY A 135 -6.05 0.03 10.48
C GLY A 135 -4.78 -0.13 11.33
N LEU A 136 -3.81 -0.95 10.89
CA LEU A 136 -2.56 -1.22 11.60
C LEU A 136 -1.42 -0.42 10.97
N VAL A 137 -0.44 0.01 11.75
CA VAL A 137 0.79 0.64 11.24
C VAL A 137 1.75 -0.45 10.73
N GLN A 138 1.44 -1.01 9.55
CA GLN A 138 2.24 -2.08 8.95
C GLN A 138 2.45 -1.88 7.43
N THR A 139 3.52 -2.50 6.93
CA THR A 139 4.01 -2.39 5.55
C THR A 139 3.16 -3.12 4.49
N GLU A 140 2.29 -4.04 4.92
CA GLU A 140 1.70 -5.11 4.13
C GLU A 140 0.93 -4.56 2.92
N VAL A 141 0.09 -3.54 3.15
CA VAL A 141 -0.73 -2.90 2.12
C VAL A 141 0.14 -2.36 0.99
N LEU A 142 1.18 -1.60 1.35
CA LEU A 142 2.12 -1.02 0.39
C LEU A 142 2.96 -2.11 -0.30
N PHE A 143 3.44 -3.09 0.48
CA PHE A 143 4.24 -4.19 -0.03
C PHE A 143 3.50 -5.05 -1.05
N TYR A 144 2.24 -5.40 -0.79
CA TYR A 144 1.42 -6.18 -1.72
C TYR A 144 1.21 -5.44 -3.04
N PHE A 145 0.94 -4.13 -2.98
CA PHE A 145 0.79 -3.31 -4.17
C PHE A 145 2.08 -3.23 -5.00
N LEU A 146 3.22 -2.93 -4.36
CA LEU A 146 4.51 -2.85 -5.05
C LEU A 146 4.94 -4.19 -5.63
N SER A 147 4.69 -5.29 -4.90
CA SER A 147 4.97 -6.65 -5.37
C SER A 147 4.12 -7.00 -6.59
N PHE A 148 2.82 -6.64 -6.57
CA PHE A 148 1.94 -6.84 -7.72
C PHE A 148 2.38 -6.02 -8.94
N CYS A 149 2.74 -4.74 -8.74
CA CYS A 149 3.27 -3.91 -9.83
C CYS A 149 4.58 -4.48 -10.39
N SER A 150 5.47 -4.95 -9.53
CA SER A 150 6.72 -5.60 -9.92
C SER A 150 6.45 -6.84 -10.76
N PHE A 151 5.52 -7.70 -10.33
CA PHE A 151 5.09 -8.88 -11.09
C PHE A 151 4.56 -8.51 -12.48
N LEU A 152 3.71 -7.49 -12.60
CA LEU A 152 3.18 -7.06 -13.90
C LEU A 152 4.28 -6.53 -14.83
N LEU A 153 5.23 -5.74 -14.31
CA LEU A 153 6.36 -5.22 -15.10
C LEU A 153 7.26 -6.34 -15.59
N LEU A 154 7.54 -7.31 -14.72
CA LEU A 154 8.29 -8.51 -15.03
C LEU A 154 7.60 -9.32 -16.14
N VAL A 155 6.30 -9.66 -16.00
CA VAL A 155 5.54 -10.34 -17.05
C VAL A 155 5.55 -9.56 -18.37
N ARG A 156 5.45 -8.22 -18.30
CA ARG A 156 5.50 -7.38 -19.49
C ARG A 156 6.87 -7.39 -20.16
N MET A 157 7.94 -7.49 -19.38
CA MET A 157 9.31 -7.60 -19.89
C MET A 157 9.53 -8.91 -20.66
N LEU A 158 8.93 -10.04 -20.22
CA LEU A 158 8.99 -11.31 -20.96
C LEU A 158 8.16 -11.29 -22.25
N THR A 159 6.97 -10.72 -22.19
CA THR A 159 6.02 -10.77 -23.31
C THR A 159 6.29 -9.69 -24.37
N ALA A 160 6.85 -8.55 -23.98
CA ALA A 160 7.13 -7.43 -24.87
C ALA A 160 8.38 -6.66 -24.37
N PRO A 161 9.58 -7.24 -24.52
CA PRO A 161 10.80 -6.71 -23.91
C PRO A 161 11.13 -5.30 -24.42
N ARG A 162 11.40 -4.40 -23.48
CA ARG A 162 11.88 -3.03 -23.71
C ARG A 162 12.86 -2.65 -22.61
N TRP A 163 13.93 -1.94 -22.94
CA TRP A 163 14.98 -1.57 -21.98
C TRP A 163 14.44 -0.77 -20.78
N TRP A 164 13.47 0.13 -21.01
CA TRP A 164 12.88 0.92 -19.93
C TRP A 164 12.00 0.09 -18.98
N LEU A 165 11.45 -1.05 -19.44
CA LEU A 165 10.73 -1.99 -18.56
C LEU A 165 11.67 -2.66 -17.58
N ALA A 166 12.92 -2.93 -17.97
CA ALA A 166 13.93 -3.48 -17.06
C ALA A 166 14.29 -2.47 -15.96
N ILE A 167 14.45 -1.19 -16.32
CA ILE A 167 14.71 -0.12 -15.34
C ILE A 167 13.53 0.02 -14.38
N LEU A 168 12.30 0.13 -14.90
CA LEU A 168 11.11 0.26 -14.05
C LEU A 168 10.86 -0.99 -13.20
N GLY A 169 11.06 -2.18 -13.76
CA GLY A 169 10.94 -3.45 -13.04
C GLY A 169 11.94 -3.56 -11.91
N GLY A 170 13.22 -3.29 -12.19
CA GLY A 170 14.29 -3.27 -11.18
C GLY A 170 14.03 -2.23 -10.08
N ALA A 171 13.59 -1.03 -10.45
CA ALA A 171 13.22 0.01 -9.49
C ALA A 171 12.04 -0.41 -8.61
N ALA A 172 10.96 -0.94 -9.21
CA ALA A 172 9.78 -1.40 -8.47
C ALA A 172 10.12 -2.54 -7.49
N ILE A 173 10.93 -3.51 -7.93
CA ILE A 173 11.44 -4.61 -7.10
C ILE A 173 12.30 -4.07 -5.96
N GLY A 174 13.21 -3.13 -6.25
CA GLY A 174 14.05 -2.48 -5.26
C GLY A 174 13.22 -1.77 -4.20
N VAL A 175 12.21 -0.98 -4.59
CA VAL A 175 11.31 -0.31 -3.65
C VAL A 175 10.45 -1.31 -2.86
N ALA A 176 9.98 -2.40 -3.48
CA ALA A 176 9.27 -3.47 -2.79
C ALA A 176 10.17 -4.13 -1.72
N HIS A 177 11.43 -4.41 -2.07
CA HIS A 177 12.42 -4.97 -1.13
C HIS A 177 12.71 -4.01 0.02
N LEU A 178 12.86 -2.72 -0.28
CA LEU A 178 13.03 -1.66 0.72
C LEU A 178 11.74 -1.32 1.50
N THR A 179 10.60 -1.92 1.14
CA THR A 179 9.36 -1.87 1.92
C THR A 179 9.25 -3.06 2.85
N LYS A 180 9.54 -4.26 2.36
CA LYS A 180 9.61 -5.49 3.15
C LYS A 180 10.61 -6.45 2.52
N ALA A 181 11.46 -7.06 3.35
CA ALA A 181 12.57 -7.93 2.95
C ALA A 181 12.11 -9.33 2.45
N SER A 182 11.05 -9.40 1.65
CA SER A 182 10.39 -10.66 1.26
C SER A 182 10.29 -10.84 -0.26
N VAL A 183 11.07 -10.08 -1.03
CA VAL A 183 11.11 -10.16 -2.51
C VAL A 183 12.08 -11.23 -3.03
N LEU A 184 12.89 -11.83 -2.15
CA LEU A 184 13.92 -12.82 -2.54
C LEU A 184 13.39 -14.02 -3.34
N PRO A 185 12.22 -14.61 -3.04
CA PRO A 185 11.66 -15.69 -3.86
C PRO A 185 11.38 -15.25 -5.31
N ALA A 186 10.98 -13.99 -5.52
CA ALA A 186 10.76 -13.46 -6.86
C ALA A 186 12.09 -13.32 -7.63
N LEU A 187 13.19 -12.93 -6.97
CA LEU A 187 14.51 -12.90 -7.61
C LEU A 187 15.01 -14.29 -7.97
N GLY A 188 14.80 -15.28 -7.09
CA GLY A 188 15.19 -16.67 -7.35
C GLY A 188 14.49 -17.27 -8.58
N LEU A 189 13.20 -16.97 -8.77
CA LEU A 189 12.43 -17.41 -9.94
C LEU A 189 12.87 -16.78 -11.26
N TRP A 190 13.58 -15.65 -11.22
CA TRP A 190 13.99 -14.88 -12.41
C TRP A 190 15.48 -14.99 -12.73
N ALA A 191 16.28 -15.51 -11.81
CA ALA A 191 17.69 -15.79 -12.01
C ALA A 191 17.96 -17.21 -12.55
N ALA A 192 16.96 -18.10 -12.49
CA ALA A 192 16.96 -19.44 -13.05
C ALA A 192 16.41 -19.43 -14.49
#